data_AF-A0A7R9QJQ1-F1
#
_entry.id   AF-A0A7R9QJQ1-F1
#
_cell.length_a   1.000
_cell.length_b   1.000
_cell.length_c   1.000
_cell.angle_alpha   90.00
_cell.angle_beta   90.00
_cell.angle_gamma   90.00
#
_symmetry.space_group_name_H-M   'P 1'
#
loop_
_entity.id
_entity.type
_entity.pdbx_description
1 polymer ?
#
loop_
_entity_poly.entity_id
_entity_poly.type
_entity_poly.pdbx_seq_one_letter_code
_entity_poly.pdbx_strand_id
1 'polypeptide(L)'
;MLGVTRDEGSLLTEMFMEHIHNITVDGFKQLVNKSEKLGARGVDVDKVTDFYLKGVNTTDETALQWAFYRYAGDVVINCPTYLFGQQFAQNVAQNDRNVYFYEFTYANPEMSMVIGCDQETMGICHAIDIFYVFGLPYLMPDFFTAEDFVFSRYVMKLWTDFAKYGKPDNNWPKFLTNNTINIKDLNPFNTSRYKLSDIMELLQVTFKIQ
;
A
#
# COMPACT_ATOMS: atom_id res chain seq x y z
N MET A 1 11.16 -10.83 -2.93
CA MET A 1 9.80 -10.36 -3.26
C MET A 1 9.41 -9.37 -2.18
N LEU A 2 8.77 -8.27 -2.54
CA LEU A 2 8.27 -7.24 -1.63
C LEU A 2 6.92 -6.73 -2.15
N GLY A 3 6.19 -5.96 -1.36
CA GLY A 3 4.92 -5.39 -1.80
C GLY A 3 4.28 -4.52 -0.73
N VAL A 4 3.12 -3.99 -1.09
CA VAL A 4 2.27 -3.14 -0.25
C VAL A 4 0.81 -3.53 -0.43
N THR A 5 -0.01 -3.21 0.54
CA THR A 5 -1.47 -3.17 0.47
C THR A 5 -1.92 -1.85 -0.18
N ARG A 6 -3.12 -1.83 -0.76
CA ARG A 6 -3.62 -0.65 -1.49
C ARG A 6 -3.75 0.59 -0.58
N ASP A 7 -4.25 0.40 0.63
CA ASP A 7 -4.65 1.49 1.53
C ASP A 7 -3.81 1.46 2.83
N GLU A 8 -2.47 1.40 2.71
CA GLU A 8 -1.51 1.29 3.83
C GLU A 8 -1.76 2.28 4.98
N GLY A 9 -2.18 3.50 4.66
CA GLY A 9 -2.20 4.60 5.61
C GLY A 9 -3.42 4.64 6.52
N SER A 10 -4.53 3.99 6.15
CA SER A 10 -5.80 4.12 6.88
C SER A 10 -5.70 3.57 8.31
N LEU A 11 -5.37 2.29 8.44
CA LEU A 11 -5.22 1.63 9.74
C LEU A 11 -4.05 2.23 10.55
N LEU A 12 -2.92 2.53 9.91
CA LEU A 12 -1.77 3.15 10.60
C LEU A 12 -2.13 4.51 11.19
N THR A 13 -2.92 5.29 10.46
CA THR A 13 -3.39 6.59 10.95
C THR A 13 -4.29 6.42 12.16
N GLU A 14 -5.28 5.53 12.10
CA GLU A 14 -6.18 5.28 13.23
C GLU A 14 -5.47 4.68 14.45
N MET A 15 -4.38 3.93 14.25
CA MET A 15 -3.58 3.37 15.35
C MET A 15 -2.69 4.40 16.04
N PHE A 16 -2.08 5.32 15.30
CA PHE A 16 -0.98 6.15 15.80
C PHE A 16 -1.30 7.65 15.88
N MET A 17 -2.43 8.08 15.30
CA MET A 17 -2.92 9.45 15.39
C MET A 17 -4.22 9.50 16.20
N GLU A 18 -4.57 10.69 16.67
CA GLU A 18 -5.90 10.91 17.27
C GLU A 18 -6.97 10.74 16.18
N HIS A 19 -8.12 10.15 16.53
CA HIS A 19 -9.21 9.88 15.58
C HIS A 19 -9.50 11.09 14.68
N ILE A 20 -9.43 10.86 13.36
CA ILE A 20 -9.67 11.89 12.36
C ILE A 20 -11.17 11.97 12.12
N HIS A 21 -11.81 12.93 12.79
CA HIS A 21 -13.20 13.30 12.54
C HIS A 21 -13.29 14.82 12.37
N ASN A 22 -14.29 15.27 11.61
CA ASN A 22 -14.57 16.65 11.24
C ASN A 22 -13.35 17.36 10.61
N ILE A 23 -12.60 16.64 9.75
CA ILE A 23 -11.41 17.19 9.09
C ILE A 23 -11.78 18.31 8.11
N THR A 24 -11.13 19.46 8.30
CA THR A 24 -11.13 20.59 7.36
C THR A 24 -9.80 20.65 6.62
N VAL A 25 -9.65 21.56 5.64
CA VAL A 25 -8.35 21.81 4.99
C VAL A 25 -7.26 22.20 6.01
N ASP A 26 -7.61 23.03 7.00
CA ASP A 26 -6.68 23.38 8.08
C ASP A 26 -6.39 22.18 8.98
N GLY A 27 -7.39 21.33 9.24
CA GLY A 27 -7.22 20.05 9.93
C GLY A 27 -6.23 19.13 9.20
N PHE A 28 -6.36 19.00 7.88
CA PHE A 28 -5.42 18.26 7.03
C PHE A 28 -3.99 18.80 7.19
N LYS A 29 -3.79 20.13 7.09
CA LYS A 29 -2.48 20.76 7.29
C LYS A 29 -1.89 20.48 8.67
N GLN A 30 -2.72 20.54 9.72
CA GLN A 30 -2.29 20.22 11.08
C GLN A 30 -1.88 18.76 11.24
N LEU A 31 -2.60 17.83 10.62
CA LEU A 31 -2.27 16.41 10.64
C LEU A 31 -0.96 16.14 9.88
N VAL A 32 -0.76 16.76 8.72
CA VAL A 32 0.52 16.70 7.98
C VAL A 32 1.67 17.24 8.84
N ASN A 33 1.46 18.35 9.55
CA ASN A 33 2.49 18.89 10.45
C ASN A 33 2.78 17.97 11.67
N LYS A 34 1.80 17.15 12.07
CA LYS A 34 1.93 16.16 13.15
C LYS A 34 2.40 14.77 12.65
N SER A 35 2.69 14.60 11.36
CA SER A 35 3.02 13.31 10.76
C SER A 35 4.38 12.75 11.21
N GLU A 36 5.17 13.50 11.99
CA GLU A 36 6.34 12.97 12.70
C GLU A 36 6.00 11.79 13.61
N LYS A 37 4.77 11.74 14.15
CA LYS A 37 4.25 10.58 14.91
C LYS A 37 4.17 9.31 14.07
N LEU A 38 4.01 9.44 12.76
CA LEU A 38 4.02 8.35 11.79
C LEU A 38 5.43 8.05 11.26
N GLY A 39 6.46 8.80 11.69
CA GLY A 39 7.83 8.67 11.21
C GLY A 39 8.19 9.57 10.02
N ALA A 40 7.24 10.37 9.52
CA ALA A 40 7.46 11.34 8.44
C ALA A 40 8.09 12.63 8.97
N ARG A 41 9.31 12.99 8.53
CA ARG A 41 10.02 14.19 9.02
C ARG A 41 10.36 15.16 7.88
N GLY A 42 10.36 16.46 8.19
CA GLY A 42 10.83 17.49 7.26
C GLY A 42 9.92 17.73 6.05
N VAL A 43 8.63 17.44 6.22
CA VAL A 43 7.60 17.55 5.17
C VAL A 43 7.26 19.02 4.91
N ASP A 44 7.11 19.38 3.64
CA ASP A 44 6.60 20.69 3.21
C ASP A 44 5.07 20.66 3.20
N VAL A 45 4.45 21.22 4.23
CA VAL A 45 3.00 21.14 4.47
C VAL A 45 2.19 21.71 3.30
N ASP A 46 2.62 22.84 2.74
CA ASP A 46 1.87 23.49 1.66
C ASP A 46 1.96 22.69 0.36
N LYS A 47 3.15 22.20 -0.01
CA LYS A 47 3.30 21.33 -1.19
C LYS A 47 2.53 20.01 -1.06
N VAL A 48 2.56 19.40 0.11
CA VAL A 48 1.78 18.19 0.38
C VAL A 48 0.29 18.49 0.28
N THR A 49 -0.17 19.60 0.86
CA THR A 49 -1.59 19.98 0.78
C THR A 49 -2.01 20.20 -0.67
N ASP A 50 -1.24 20.96 -1.44
CA ASP A 50 -1.53 21.24 -2.84
C ASP A 50 -1.57 19.95 -3.68
N PHE A 51 -0.66 19.01 -3.41
CA PHE A 51 -0.61 17.73 -4.13
C PHE A 51 -1.78 16.82 -3.77
N TYR A 52 -1.99 16.52 -2.49
CA TYR A 52 -2.96 15.52 -2.05
C TYR A 52 -4.41 16.02 -2.06
N LEU A 53 -4.63 17.34 -2.00
CA LEU A 53 -5.97 17.92 -2.13
C LEU A 53 -6.32 18.32 -3.57
N LYS A 54 -5.41 18.12 -4.54
CA LYS A 54 -5.69 18.41 -5.94
C LYS A 54 -6.86 17.59 -6.47
N GLY A 55 -7.96 18.26 -6.80
CA GLY A 55 -9.18 17.61 -7.30
C GLY A 55 -10.02 16.91 -6.23
N VAL A 56 -9.66 17.06 -4.95
CA VAL A 56 -10.46 16.58 -3.82
C VAL A 56 -11.58 17.57 -3.52
N ASN A 57 -12.79 17.08 -3.24
CA ASN A 57 -13.87 17.92 -2.74
C ASN A 57 -13.57 18.32 -1.29
N THR A 58 -13.02 19.51 -1.08
CA THR A 58 -12.60 19.99 0.25
C THR A 58 -13.74 20.36 1.18
N THR A 59 -14.99 20.29 0.72
CA THR A 59 -16.19 20.41 1.58
C THR A 59 -16.68 19.06 2.10
N ASP A 60 -16.17 17.97 1.55
CA ASP A 60 -16.45 16.61 1.96
C ASP A 60 -15.36 16.14 2.92
N GLU A 61 -15.74 15.96 4.18
CA GLU A 61 -14.87 15.47 5.24
C GLU A 61 -14.28 14.10 4.92
N THR A 62 -15.09 13.19 4.38
CA THR A 62 -14.64 11.83 4.04
C THR A 62 -13.59 11.90 2.93
N ALA A 63 -13.77 12.78 1.95
CA ALA A 63 -12.78 12.99 0.89
C ALA A 63 -11.44 13.54 1.43
N LEU A 64 -11.49 14.46 2.40
CA LEU A 64 -10.29 14.99 3.08
C LEU A 64 -9.60 13.92 3.94
N GLN A 65 -10.36 13.08 4.65
CA GLN A 65 -9.83 11.97 5.43
C GLN A 65 -9.11 10.95 4.54
N TRP A 66 -9.73 10.55 3.42
CA TRP A 66 -9.10 9.67 2.43
C TRP A 66 -7.83 10.28 1.80
N ALA A 67 -7.83 11.58 1.54
CA ALA A 67 -6.63 12.27 1.07
C ALA A 67 -5.49 12.17 2.11
N PHE A 68 -5.83 12.27 3.41
CA PHE A 68 -4.84 12.13 4.48
C PHE A 68 -4.35 10.69 4.63
N TYR A 69 -5.23 9.69 4.59
CA TYR A 69 -4.84 8.28 4.60
C TYR A 69 -3.90 7.94 3.44
N ARG A 70 -4.19 8.47 2.24
CA ARG A 70 -3.29 8.32 1.09
C ARG A 70 -1.91 8.91 1.41
N TYR A 71 -1.86 10.16 1.89
CA TYR A 71 -0.59 10.79 2.31
C TYR A 71 0.17 9.98 3.36
N ALA A 72 -0.50 9.54 4.42
CA ALA A 72 0.12 8.77 5.49
C ALA A 72 0.69 7.45 4.96
N GLY A 73 -0.08 6.68 4.20
CA GLY A 73 0.38 5.39 3.64
C GLY A 73 1.53 5.58 2.66
N ASP A 74 1.44 6.63 1.86
CA ASP A 74 2.44 6.96 0.88
C ASP A 74 3.81 7.28 1.50
N VAL A 75 3.83 8.12 2.54
CA VAL A 75 5.08 8.54 3.18
C VAL A 75 5.67 7.48 4.09
N VAL A 76 4.82 6.71 4.77
CA VAL A 76 5.27 5.77 5.80
C VAL A 76 5.69 4.43 5.19
N ILE A 77 4.93 3.94 4.20
CA ILE A 77 5.12 2.57 3.66
C ILE A 77 5.40 2.60 2.16
N ASN A 78 4.52 3.17 1.33
CA ASN A 78 4.58 2.95 -0.12
C ASN A 78 5.89 3.49 -0.73
N CYS A 79 6.15 4.79 -0.60
CA CYS A 79 7.32 5.42 -1.22
C CYS A 79 8.65 4.82 -0.74
N PRO A 80 8.90 4.66 0.57
CA PRO A 80 10.11 3.99 1.05
C PRO A 80 10.26 2.58 0.47
N THR A 81 9.18 1.81 0.37
CA THR A 81 9.19 0.45 -0.16
C THR A 81 9.49 0.43 -1.67
N TYR A 82 8.91 1.34 -2.45
CA TYR A 82 9.23 1.50 -3.88
C TYR A 82 10.68 1.90 -4.12
N LEU A 83 11.17 2.90 -3.39
CA LEU A 83 12.56 3.35 -3.47
C LEU A 83 13.54 2.23 -3.11
N PHE A 84 13.29 1.54 -2.00
CA PHE A 84 14.09 0.40 -1.59
C PHE A 84 14.08 -0.68 -2.67
N GLY A 85 12.89 -1.05 -3.17
CA GLY A 85 12.75 -2.02 -4.26
C GLY A 85 13.56 -1.64 -5.49
N GLN A 86 13.57 -0.36 -5.86
CA GLN A 86 14.24 0.13 -7.07
C GLN A 86 15.75 0.07 -6.90
N GLN A 87 16.27 0.62 -5.80
CA GLN A 87 17.69 0.60 -5.48
C GLN A 87 18.19 -0.85 -5.32
N PHE A 88 17.41 -1.69 -4.62
CA PHE A 88 17.74 -3.09 -4.45
C PHE A 88 17.78 -3.82 -5.78
N ALA A 89 16.78 -3.62 -6.66
CA ALA A 89 16.77 -4.22 -8.00
C ALA A 89 17.97 -3.81 -8.85
N GLN A 90 18.35 -2.52 -8.82
CA GLN A 90 19.54 -2.02 -9.53
C GLN A 90 20.83 -2.66 -9.00
N ASN A 91 20.98 -2.77 -7.68
CA ASN A 91 22.18 -3.30 -7.05
C ASN A 91 22.33 -4.81 -7.25
N VAL A 92 21.23 -5.58 -7.24
CA VAL A 92 21.30 -7.04 -7.38
C VAL A 92 21.24 -7.52 -8.83
N ALA A 93 20.93 -6.64 -9.78
CA ALA A 93 20.86 -6.96 -11.21
C ALA A 93 22.17 -7.55 -11.76
N GLN A 94 23.33 -7.11 -11.24
CA GLN A 94 24.64 -7.61 -11.65
C GLN A 94 24.91 -9.06 -11.24
N ASN A 95 24.12 -9.60 -10.30
CA ASN A 95 24.27 -10.96 -9.75
C ASN A 95 23.17 -11.91 -10.26
N ASP A 96 22.52 -11.59 -11.38
CA ASP A 96 21.39 -12.33 -11.95
C ASP A 96 20.22 -12.58 -10.96
N ARG A 97 20.11 -11.73 -9.93
CA ARG A 97 19.03 -11.78 -8.96
C ARG A 97 17.86 -10.93 -9.42
N ASN A 98 16.65 -11.44 -9.21
CA ASN A 98 15.43 -10.78 -9.63
C ASN A 98 14.67 -10.26 -8.41
N VAL A 99 14.14 -9.05 -8.55
CA VAL A 99 13.23 -8.43 -7.59
C VAL A 99 11.82 -8.50 -8.17
N TYR A 100 10.83 -8.76 -7.33
CA TYR A 100 9.42 -8.82 -7.70
C TYR A 100 8.63 -7.99 -6.70
N PHE A 101 7.68 -7.21 -7.19
CA PHE A 101 6.88 -6.29 -6.39
C PHE A 101 5.40 -6.54 -6.61
N TYR A 102 4.63 -6.58 -5.53
CA TYR A 102 3.18 -6.69 -5.58
C TYR A 102 2.45 -5.50 -4.97
N GLU A 103 1.23 -5.27 -5.46
CA GLU A 103 0.19 -4.50 -4.77
C GLU A 103 -0.93 -5.47 -4.38
N PHE A 104 -1.39 -5.40 -3.13
CA PHE A 104 -2.42 -6.26 -2.58
C PHE A 104 -3.74 -5.49 -2.47
N THR A 105 -4.74 -5.88 -3.26
CA THR A 105 -5.99 -5.12 -3.45
C THR A 105 -7.26 -5.96 -3.19
N TYR A 106 -7.14 -7.08 -2.47
CA TYR A 106 -8.24 -8.00 -2.19
C TYR A 106 -8.32 -8.35 -0.71
N ALA A 107 -9.51 -8.25 -0.11
CA ALA A 107 -9.75 -8.79 1.22
C ALA A 107 -11.25 -9.09 1.42
N ASN A 108 -11.55 -10.04 2.30
CA ASN A 108 -12.91 -10.35 2.73
C ASN A 108 -13.41 -9.30 3.74
N PRO A 109 -14.53 -8.59 3.48
CA PRO A 109 -15.01 -7.53 4.37
C PRO A 109 -15.33 -7.98 5.81
N GLU A 110 -15.91 -9.17 5.97
CA GLU A 110 -16.29 -9.70 7.29
C GLU A 110 -15.04 -10.00 8.12
N MET A 111 -14.05 -10.68 7.54
CA MET A 111 -12.78 -10.91 8.24
C MET A 111 -12.03 -9.60 8.49
N SER A 112 -11.99 -8.67 7.54
CA SER A 112 -11.35 -7.36 7.73
C SER A 112 -11.91 -6.66 8.96
N MET A 113 -13.22 -6.68 9.15
CA MET A 113 -13.85 -6.10 10.34
C MET A 113 -13.38 -6.78 11.64
N VAL A 114 -13.23 -8.10 11.66
CA VAL A 114 -12.76 -8.87 12.84
C VAL A 114 -11.33 -8.48 13.27
N ILE A 115 -10.47 -8.09 12.32
CA ILE A 115 -9.09 -7.63 12.60
C ILE A 115 -8.98 -6.11 12.77
N GLY A 116 -10.11 -5.39 12.87
CA GLY A 116 -10.13 -3.95 13.10
C GLY A 116 -9.88 -3.11 11.84
N CYS A 117 -10.13 -3.68 10.66
CA CYS A 117 -10.00 -3.03 9.37
C CYS A 117 -11.37 -2.96 8.69
N ASP A 118 -12.14 -1.92 9.00
CA ASP A 118 -13.42 -1.72 8.32
C ASP A 118 -13.17 -1.27 6.87
N GLN A 119 -13.49 -2.13 5.89
CA GLN A 119 -13.22 -1.82 4.48
C GLN A 119 -14.04 -0.63 3.95
N GLU A 120 -15.19 -0.30 4.56
CA GLU A 120 -16.00 0.84 4.12
C GLU A 120 -15.30 2.16 4.42
N THR A 121 -14.62 2.23 5.56
CA THR A 121 -13.96 3.45 6.06
C THR A 121 -12.44 3.45 5.86
N MET A 122 -11.82 2.29 5.74
CA MET A 122 -10.35 2.11 5.70
C MET A 122 -9.84 1.39 4.44
N GLY A 123 -10.71 0.76 3.65
CA GLY A 123 -10.31 0.03 2.44
C GLY A 123 -9.47 -1.24 2.72
N ILE A 124 -8.48 -1.51 1.87
CA ILE A 124 -7.56 -2.65 2.00
C ILE A 124 -6.35 -2.20 2.81
N CYS A 125 -6.52 -2.19 4.13
CA CYS A 125 -5.58 -1.64 5.09
C CYS A 125 -4.24 -2.40 5.20
N HIS A 126 -3.31 -1.77 5.91
CA HIS A 126 -2.02 -2.33 6.32
C HIS A 126 -2.13 -3.75 6.90
N ALA A 127 -1.15 -4.59 6.57
CA ALA A 127 -0.95 -5.96 7.08
C ALA A 127 -2.05 -7.00 6.76
N ILE A 128 -3.07 -6.64 5.98
CA ILE A 128 -4.16 -7.57 5.67
C ILE A 128 -3.74 -8.74 4.77
N ASP A 129 -2.67 -8.55 3.99
CA ASP A 129 -2.08 -9.57 3.14
C ASP A 129 -1.50 -10.76 3.94
N ILE A 130 -1.01 -10.51 5.16
CA ILE A 130 -0.46 -11.53 6.07
C ILE A 130 -1.45 -12.69 6.26
N PHE A 131 -2.74 -12.40 6.44
CA PHE A 131 -3.76 -13.42 6.67
C PHE A 131 -3.92 -14.36 5.48
N TYR A 132 -3.75 -13.86 4.26
CA TYR A 132 -3.81 -14.68 3.05
C TYR A 132 -2.51 -15.43 2.80
N VAL A 133 -1.36 -14.84 3.15
CA VAL A 133 -0.03 -15.48 3.09
C VAL A 133 0.07 -16.68 4.04
N PHE A 134 -0.52 -16.59 5.23
CA PHE A 134 -0.48 -17.66 6.24
C PHE A 134 -1.70 -18.60 6.20
N GLY A 135 -2.60 -18.43 5.23
CA GLY A 135 -3.71 -19.36 5.03
C GLY A 135 -4.81 -19.24 6.07
N LEU A 136 -5.07 -18.05 6.61
CA LEU A 136 -6.16 -17.82 7.57
C LEU A 136 -7.53 -18.33 7.05
N PRO A 137 -7.88 -18.23 5.75
CA PRO A 137 -9.11 -18.85 5.25
C PRO A 137 -9.23 -20.34 5.57
N TYR A 138 -8.12 -21.08 5.61
CA TYR A 138 -8.11 -22.50 5.96
C TYR A 138 -8.18 -22.76 7.47
N LEU A 139 -7.80 -21.78 8.30
CA LEU A 139 -7.84 -21.89 9.76
C LEU A 139 -9.20 -21.45 10.34
N MET A 140 -9.88 -20.51 9.69
CA MET A 140 -11.13 -19.91 10.15
C MET A 140 -12.20 -19.93 9.05
N PRO A 141 -12.58 -21.11 8.53
CA PRO A 141 -13.36 -21.22 7.29
C PRO A 141 -14.74 -20.54 7.35
N ASP A 142 -15.31 -20.38 8.54
CA ASP A 142 -16.64 -19.77 8.73
C ASP A 142 -16.67 -18.26 8.42
N PHE A 143 -15.51 -17.60 8.36
CA PHE A 143 -15.40 -16.16 8.07
C PHE A 143 -15.03 -15.86 6.60
N PHE A 144 -14.96 -16.88 5.74
CA PHE A 144 -14.42 -16.75 4.40
C PHE A 144 -15.27 -17.43 3.33
N THR A 145 -15.22 -16.88 2.12
CA THR A 145 -15.91 -17.39 0.94
C THR A 145 -15.04 -18.37 0.15
N ALA A 146 -15.63 -19.16 -0.76
CA ALA A 146 -14.87 -20.06 -1.64
C ALA A 146 -13.78 -19.32 -2.43
N GLU A 147 -14.08 -18.09 -2.85
CA GLU A 147 -13.17 -17.16 -3.53
C GLU A 147 -11.95 -16.82 -2.66
N ASP A 148 -12.16 -16.59 -1.36
CA ASP A 148 -11.07 -16.32 -0.41
C ASP A 148 -10.11 -17.50 -0.27
N PHE A 149 -10.63 -18.74 -0.25
CA PHE A 149 -9.77 -19.93 -0.21
C PHE A 149 -8.92 -20.07 -1.46
N VAL A 150 -9.51 -19.80 -2.64
CA VAL A 150 -8.81 -19.82 -3.93
C VAL A 150 -7.74 -18.74 -3.96
N PHE A 151 -8.08 -17.53 -3.53
CA PHE A 151 -7.15 -16.41 -3.49
C PHE A 151 -6.00 -16.63 -2.49
N SER A 152 -6.28 -17.09 -1.27
CA SER A 152 -5.22 -17.43 -0.30
C SER A 152 -4.33 -18.56 -0.81
N ARG A 153 -4.89 -19.59 -1.47
CA ARG A 153 -4.08 -20.64 -2.10
C ARG A 153 -3.14 -20.08 -3.16
N TYR A 154 -3.65 -19.16 -3.99
CA TYR A 154 -2.86 -18.48 -4.99
C TYR A 154 -1.71 -17.69 -4.36
N VAL A 155 -1.98 -16.87 -3.34
CA VAL A 155 -0.96 -16.10 -2.62
C VAL A 155 0.07 -17.01 -1.96
N MET A 156 -0.35 -18.05 -1.23
CA MET A 156 0.56 -19.05 -0.64
C MET A 156 1.44 -19.72 -1.71
N LYS A 157 0.88 -20.02 -2.88
CA LYS A 157 1.66 -20.57 -3.99
C LYS A 157 2.72 -19.58 -4.48
N LEU A 158 2.40 -18.31 -4.66
CA LEU A 158 3.36 -17.29 -5.08
C LEU A 158 4.55 -17.19 -4.10
N TRP A 159 4.25 -17.15 -2.80
CA TRP A 159 5.28 -17.09 -1.74
C TRP A 159 6.15 -18.35 -1.69
N THR A 160 5.53 -19.53 -1.77
CA THR A 160 6.26 -20.81 -1.73
C THR A 160 7.06 -21.07 -3.00
N ASP A 161 6.57 -20.67 -4.17
CA ASP A 161 7.31 -20.75 -5.43
C ASP A 161 8.51 -19.79 -5.43
N PHE A 162 8.34 -18.56 -4.92
CA PHE A 162 9.47 -17.65 -4.75
C PHE A 162 10.54 -18.24 -3.82
N ALA A 163 10.14 -18.85 -2.70
CA ALA A 163 11.08 -19.48 -1.77
C ALA A 163 11.84 -20.67 -2.39
N LYS A 164 11.17 -21.48 -3.21
CA LYS A 164 11.76 -22.67 -3.86
C LYS A 164 12.61 -22.35 -5.08
N TYR A 165 12.17 -21.39 -5.89
CA TYR A 165 12.67 -21.20 -7.25
C TYR A 165 13.21 -19.79 -7.51
N GLY A 166 13.10 -18.87 -6.55
CA GLY A 166 13.48 -17.47 -6.72
C GLY A 166 12.56 -16.68 -7.67
N LYS A 167 11.42 -17.25 -8.08
CA LYS A 167 10.43 -16.66 -8.98
C LYS A 167 9.01 -17.01 -8.51
N PRO A 168 8.11 -16.04 -8.26
CA PRO A 168 6.80 -16.33 -7.68
C PRO A 168 5.82 -16.94 -8.69
N ASP A 169 5.91 -16.56 -9.97
CA ASP A 169 5.08 -17.05 -11.07
C ASP A 169 5.79 -16.82 -12.41
N ASN A 170 5.54 -17.68 -13.40
CA ASN A 170 6.17 -17.63 -14.71
C ASN A 170 5.92 -16.32 -15.46
N ASN A 171 4.73 -15.76 -15.30
CA ASN A 171 4.28 -14.54 -15.99
C ASN A 171 4.44 -13.27 -15.14
N TRP A 172 5.10 -13.35 -13.98
CA TRP A 172 5.36 -12.17 -13.16
C TRP A 172 6.59 -11.42 -13.69
N PRO A 173 6.46 -10.17 -14.18
CA PRO A 173 7.60 -9.39 -14.62
C PRO A 173 8.53 -9.04 -13.45
N LYS A 174 9.83 -8.89 -13.74
CA LYS A 174 10.78 -8.36 -12.76
C LYS A 174 10.37 -6.93 -12.42
N PHE A 175 10.53 -6.55 -11.15
CA PHE A 175 10.18 -5.22 -10.64
C PHE A 175 10.82 -4.11 -11.49
N LEU A 176 12.09 -4.25 -11.87
CA LEU A 176 12.75 -3.31 -12.75
C LEU A 176 13.23 -4.02 -14.02
N THR A 177 12.77 -3.55 -15.18
CA THR A 177 13.19 -4.04 -16.50
C THR A 177 13.38 -2.85 -17.44
N ASN A 178 14.57 -2.64 -18.00
CA ASN A 178 14.86 -1.52 -18.91
C ASN A 178 14.38 -0.16 -18.37
N ASN A 179 14.67 0.15 -17.10
CA ASN A 179 14.22 1.34 -16.37
C ASN A 179 12.69 1.50 -16.25
N THR A 180 11.91 0.47 -16.61
CA THR A 180 10.47 0.41 -16.38
C THR A 180 10.21 -0.34 -15.08
N ILE A 181 9.44 0.28 -14.18
CA ILE A 181 8.99 -0.38 -12.95
C ILE A 181 7.69 -1.13 -13.22
N ASN A 182 7.64 -2.39 -12.78
CA ASN A 182 6.52 -3.30 -12.94
C ASN A 182 6.01 -3.74 -11.57
N ILE A 183 4.75 -3.44 -11.27
CA ILE A 183 4.06 -3.84 -10.05
C ILE A 183 2.92 -4.77 -10.45
N LYS A 184 2.83 -5.94 -9.82
CA LYS A 184 1.73 -6.88 -10.07
C LYS A 184 0.65 -6.68 -9.02
N ASP A 185 -0.56 -6.36 -9.47
CA ASP A 185 -1.74 -6.53 -8.62
C ASP A 185 -1.96 -8.01 -8.35
N LEU A 186 -2.05 -8.39 -7.08
CA LEU A 186 -2.32 -9.79 -6.72
C LEU A 186 -3.77 -10.17 -6.93
N ASN A 187 -4.70 -9.22 -6.89
CA ASN A 187 -6.11 -9.50 -7.10
C ASN A 187 -6.34 -9.92 -8.56
N PRO A 188 -6.75 -11.17 -8.83
CA PRO A 188 -7.01 -11.62 -10.19
C PRO A 188 -8.38 -11.17 -10.72
N PHE A 189 -9.20 -10.53 -9.88
CA PHE A 189 -10.59 -10.17 -10.16
C PHE A 189 -10.81 -8.68 -10.48
N ASN A 190 -9.78 -7.83 -10.37
CA ASN A 190 -9.85 -6.43 -10.80
C ASN A 190 -8.46 -5.83 -11.06
N THR A 191 -8.37 -4.71 -11.77
CA THR A 191 -7.10 -4.05 -12.12
C THR A 191 -6.74 -2.91 -11.17
N SER A 192 -5.44 -2.79 -10.84
CA SER A 192 -4.87 -1.78 -9.95
C SER A 192 -5.21 -0.34 -10.32
N ARG A 193 -5.26 0.54 -9.30
CA ARG A 193 -5.62 1.96 -9.43
C ARG A 193 -4.43 2.86 -9.74
N TYR A 194 -3.20 2.47 -9.38
CA TYR A 194 -2.06 3.37 -9.40
C TYR A 194 -1.17 3.23 -10.64
N LYS A 195 -0.81 4.38 -11.21
CA LYS A 195 0.30 4.49 -12.16
C LYS A 195 1.54 4.91 -11.39
N LEU A 196 2.67 4.27 -11.71
CA LEU A 196 4.01 4.58 -11.19
C LEU A 196 4.38 6.08 -11.22
N SER A 197 3.85 6.83 -12.19
CA SER A 197 4.07 8.27 -12.33
C SER A 197 3.73 9.04 -11.06
N ASP A 198 2.68 8.62 -10.36
CA ASP A 198 2.15 9.34 -9.22
C ASP A 198 3.04 9.16 -7.99
N ILE A 199 3.72 7.99 -7.89
CA ILE A 199 4.70 7.65 -6.84
C ILE A 199 6.00 8.44 -7.03
N MET A 200 6.45 8.63 -8.28
CA MET A 200 7.70 9.35 -8.55
C MET A 200 7.56 10.86 -8.36
N GLU A 201 6.41 11.44 -8.74
CA GLU A 201 6.08 12.84 -8.44
C GLU A 201 5.99 13.07 -6.91
N LEU A 202 5.43 12.10 -6.19
CA LEU A 202 5.34 12.07 -4.73
C LEU A 202 6.68 12.17 -4.01
N LEU A 203 7.66 11.41 -4.51
CA LEU A 203 9.00 11.34 -3.92
C LEU A 203 9.73 12.66 -4.00
N GLN A 204 9.48 13.43 -5.07
CA GLN A 204 10.01 14.79 -5.25
C GLN A 204 9.29 15.83 -4.38
N VAL A 205 7.99 15.64 -4.14
CA VAL A 205 7.17 16.54 -3.33
C VAL A 205 7.40 16.34 -1.83
N THR A 206 7.56 15.09 -1.39
CA THR A 206 7.48 14.74 0.03
C THR A 206 8.84 14.58 0.69
N PHE A 207 9.84 14.10 -0.04
CA PHE A 207 11.20 13.96 0.44
C PHE A 207 12.07 14.93 -0.35
N LYS A 208 12.92 15.71 0.31
CA LYS A 208 13.96 16.52 -0.37
C LYS A 208 15.03 15.59 -0.95
N ILE A 209 14.66 14.79 -1.94
CA ILE A 209 15.60 13.98 -2.71
C ILE A 209 16.15 14.92 -3.79
N GLN A 210 17.33 15.48 -3.51
CA GLN A 210 18.18 16.10 -4.52
C GLN A 210 18.78 15.04 -5.43
#